data_AF-A0A813F261-F1
#
_entry.id   AF-A0A813F261-F1
#
_cell.length_a   1.000
_cell.length_b   1.000
_cell.length_c   1.000
_cell.angle_alpha   90.00
_cell.angle_beta   90.00
_cell.angle_gamma   90.00
#
_symmetry.space_group_name_H-M   'P 1'
#
loop_
_entity.id
_entity.type
_entity.pdbx_description
1 polymer ?
#
loop_
_entity_poly.entity_id
_entity_poly.type
_entity_poly.pdbx_seq_one_letter_code
_entity_poly.pdbx_strand_id
1 'polypeptide(L)'
;VRQYPPHPLQRGLVKVAPSWEGRGVWLFDSEDGLAEILSRVFQGSAGPQNHCLVQDFVEGVVVEIRLHLLKGVVAGISHTRCKAKPGCPVQSSFGGRCADGEWAAAEYLEGESRDQIIFHCFAGRHADLDLAESRCRCLVEVWRGFLLADCAEFPPYVRFDFLVVPPVPGSHGGPEVWTGEITELGGQMC
;
A
#
# COMPACT_ATOMS: atom_id res chain seq x y z
N VAL A 1 -21.75 2.08 10.74
CA VAL A 1 -20.62 1.17 10.47
C VAL A 1 -21.06 0.21 9.37
N ARG A 2 -20.47 0.26 8.17
CA ARG A 2 -20.73 -0.78 7.16
C ARG A 2 -20.14 -2.08 7.71
N GLN A 3 -20.96 -3.09 7.91
CA GLN A 3 -20.49 -4.45 8.20
C GLN A 3 -20.03 -5.03 6.87
N TYR A 4 -18.72 -5.22 6.72
CA TYR A 4 -18.20 -6.06 5.66
C TYR A 4 -18.39 -7.51 6.09
N PRO A 5 -19.04 -8.37 5.30
CA PRO A 5 -19.09 -9.79 5.62
C PRO A 5 -17.65 -10.32 5.69
N PRO A 6 -17.37 -11.33 6.55
CA PRO A 6 -16.06 -11.94 6.57
C PRO A 6 -15.80 -12.59 5.21
N HIS A 7 -14.99 -11.92 4.40
CA HIS A 7 -14.45 -12.50 3.19
C HIS A 7 -13.30 -13.43 3.63
N PRO A 8 -13.30 -14.72 3.25
CA PRO A 8 -12.15 -15.56 3.51
C PRO A 8 -10.92 -14.92 2.84
N LEU A 9 -9.84 -14.76 3.61
CA LEU A 9 -8.55 -14.27 3.11
C LEU A 9 -7.98 -15.29 2.13
N GLN A 10 -8.38 -15.19 0.86
CA GLN A 10 -7.92 -16.10 -0.18
C GLN A 10 -6.53 -15.71 -0.68
N ARG A 11 -6.20 -14.41 -0.65
CA ARG A 11 -4.94 -13.88 -1.15
C ARG A 11 -4.61 -12.55 -0.49
N GLY A 12 -3.36 -12.36 -0.12
CA GLY A 12 -2.95 -11.17 0.61
C GLY A 12 -1.46 -11.02 0.76
N LEU A 13 -1.08 -10.01 1.53
CA LEU A 13 0.31 -9.71 1.86
C LEU A 13 0.51 -9.85 3.37
N VAL A 14 1.61 -10.49 3.76
CA VAL A 14 2.17 -10.40 5.11
C VAL A 14 3.35 -9.45 5.05
N LYS A 15 3.33 -8.40 5.87
CA LYS A 15 4.47 -7.50 6.07
C LYS A 15 5.02 -7.62 7.48
N VAL A 16 6.31 -7.93 7.58
CA VAL A 16 7.05 -7.98 8.85
C VAL A 16 7.68 -6.63 9.11
N ALA A 17 7.57 -6.11 10.34
CA ALA A 17 8.22 -4.87 10.74
C ALA A 17 9.36 -5.13 11.75
N PRO A 18 10.40 -4.26 11.78
CA PRO A 18 10.65 -3.16 10.84
C PRO A 18 11.24 -3.68 9.51
N SER A 19 10.78 -3.15 8.38
CA SER A 19 11.30 -3.45 7.04
C SER A 19 11.08 -2.29 6.06
N TRP A 20 11.86 -2.22 4.98
CA TRP A 20 11.87 -1.13 3.99
C TRP A 20 12.04 -1.66 2.56
N GLU A 21 11.68 -0.85 1.56
CA GLU A 21 11.88 -1.17 0.11
C GLU A 21 11.26 -2.51 -0.30
N GLY A 22 10.06 -2.83 0.20
CA GLY A 22 9.41 -4.12 -0.06
C GLY A 22 10.08 -5.34 0.57
N ARG A 23 11.16 -5.16 1.35
CA ARG A 23 11.72 -6.26 2.17
C ARG A 23 10.70 -6.66 3.22
N GLY A 24 10.68 -7.95 3.57
CA GLY A 24 9.77 -8.45 4.60
C GLY A 24 8.29 -8.43 4.20
N VAL A 25 7.98 -8.21 2.91
CA VAL A 25 6.61 -8.33 2.36
C VAL A 25 6.52 -9.61 1.55
N TRP A 26 5.54 -10.45 1.89
CA TRP A 26 5.35 -11.79 1.34
C TRP A 26 3.92 -11.93 0.85
N LEU A 27 3.77 -12.39 -0.40
CA LEU A 27 2.48 -12.76 -0.96
C LEU A 27 2.06 -14.14 -0.45
N PHE A 28 0.79 -14.27 -0.04
CA PHE A 28 0.14 -15.57 0.16
C PHE A 28 -1.06 -15.69 -0.79
N ASP A 29 -1.28 -16.87 -1.34
CA ASP A 29 -2.41 -17.19 -2.24
C ASP A 29 -3.34 -18.27 -1.63
N SER A 30 -3.16 -18.58 -0.33
CA SER A 30 -4.01 -19.50 0.43
C SER A 30 -3.83 -19.31 1.93
N GLU A 31 -4.77 -19.84 2.72
CA GLU A 31 -4.68 -19.90 4.18
C GLU A 31 -3.46 -20.71 4.66
N ASP A 32 -3.16 -21.84 4.00
CA ASP A 32 -1.97 -22.64 4.29
C ASP A 32 -0.68 -21.85 4.03
N GLY A 33 -0.63 -21.10 2.92
CA GLY A 33 0.52 -20.23 2.60
C GLY A 33 0.69 -19.12 3.62
N LEU A 34 -0.40 -18.53 4.09
CA LEU A 34 -0.38 -17.57 5.19
C LEU A 34 0.17 -18.22 6.48
N ALA A 35 -0.33 -19.39 6.86
CA ALA A 35 0.13 -20.11 8.05
C ALA A 35 1.63 -20.46 7.98
N GLU A 36 2.12 -20.84 6.80
CA GLU A 36 3.55 -21.10 6.56
C GLU A 36 4.39 -19.83 6.73
N ILE A 37 3.97 -18.71 6.13
CA ILE A 37 4.69 -17.43 6.27
C ILE A 37 4.71 -16.99 7.73
N LEU A 38 3.57 -17.01 8.42
CA LEU A 38 3.50 -16.64 9.84
C LEU A 38 4.38 -17.56 10.70
N SER A 39 4.37 -18.87 10.41
CA SER A 39 5.26 -19.82 11.09
C SER A 39 6.73 -19.44 10.88
N ARG A 40 7.15 -19.08 9.67
CA ARG A 40 8.52 -18.61 9.39
C ARG A 40 8.84 -17.32 10.15
N VAL A 41 7.92 -16.36 10.20
CA VAL A 41 8.07 -15.08 10.91
C VAL A 41 8.25 -15.30 12.41
N PHE A 42 7.49 -16.21 13.01
CA PHE A 42 7.47 -16.39 14.47
C PHE A 42 8.32 -17.55 15.02
N GLN A 43 8.66 -18.55 14.20
CA GLN A 43 9.51 -19.68 14.62
C GLN A 43 11.02 -19.42 14.40
N GLY A 44 11.37 -18.41 13.61
CA GLY A 44 12.75 -18.15 13.17
C GLY A 44 13.55 -17.10 13.94
N SER A 45 12.96 -16.33 14.87
CA SER A 45 13.59 -15.11 15.37
C SER A 45 14.06 -15.21 16.82
N ALA A 46 15.37 -15.44 16.99
CA ALA A 46 16.16 -14.82 18.06
C ALA A 46 16.37 -13.30 17.84
N GLY A 47 15.53 -12.67 17.00
CA GLY A 47 15.56 -11.27 16.61
C GLY A 47 14.29 -10.53 17.06
N PRO A 48 14.27 -9.19 16.96
CA PRO A 48 13.23 -8.34 17.57
C PRO A 48 11.86 -8.37 16.86
N GLN A 49 11.69 -9.16 15.81
CA GLN A 49 10.47 -9.19 14.99
C GLN A 49 9.38 -10.04 15.67
N ASN A 50 8.47 -9.39 16.38
CA ASN A 50 7.36 -10.01 17.11
C ASN A 50 5.97 -9.60 16.59
N HIS A 51 5.89 -8.86 15.48
CA HIS A 51 4.64 -8.41 14.90
C HIS A 51 4.71 -8.37 13.37
N CYS A 52 3.56 -8.57 12.74
CA CYS A 52 3.38 -8.43 11.29
C CYS A 52 1.99 -7.84 11.01
N LEU A 53 1.85 -7.20 9.84
CA LEU A 53 0.56 -6.82 9.29
C LEU A 53 0.15 -7.84 8.22
N VAL A 54 -1.13 -8.20 8.21
CA VAL A 54 -1.74 -9.01 7.16
C VAL A 54 -2.80 -8.15 6.48
N GLN A 55 -2.75 -8.04 5.16
CA GLN A 55 -3.66 -7.21 4.37
C GLN A 55 -4.11 -7.93 3.10
N ASP A 56 -5.26 -7.54 2.58
CA ASP A 56 -5.74 -8.01 1.28
C ASP A 56 -4.75 -7.64 0.16
N PHE A 57 -4.67 -8.49 -0.85
CA PHE A 57 -3.87 -8.21 -2.03
C PHE A 57 -4.66 -7.31 -2.98
N VAL A 58 -4.12 -6.11 -3.25
CA VAL A 58 -4.76 -5.16 -4.16
C VAL A 58 -4.23 -5.36 -5.59
N GLU A 59 -5.12 -5.80 -6.47
CA GLU A 59 -4.84 -5.99 -7.90
C GLU A 59 -5.11 -4.72 -8.72
N GLY A 60 -4.45 -4.61 -9.87
CA GLY A 60 -4.74 -3.55 -10.84
C GLY A 60 -4.24 -2.17 -10.40
N VAL A 61 -3.29 -2.12 -9.47
CA VAL A 61 -2.70 -0.86 -8.99
C VAL A 61 -1.94 -0.19 -10.15
N VAL A 62 -2.34 1.03 -10.51
CA VAL A 62 -1.68 1.81 -11.58
C VAL A 62 -0.78 2.89 -11.03
N VAL A 63 -1.04 3.39 -9.83
CA VAL A 63 -0.21 4.42 -9.19
C VAL A 63 -0.25 4.26 -7.68
N GLU A 64 0.90 4.44 -7.07
CA GLU A 64 1.05 4.69 -5.65
C GLU A 64 1.06 6.21 -5.42
N ILE A 65 0.16 6.71 -4.57
CA ILE A 65 0.12 8.11 -4.16
C ILE A 65 0.68 8.20 -2.75
N ARG A 66 1.71 9.03 -2.56
CA ARG A 66 2.34 9.27 -1.26
C ARG A 66 2.00 10.65 -0.76
N LEU A 67 1.38 10.74 0.41
CA LEU A 67 1.13 11.98 1.11
C LEU A 67 2.20 12.17 2.20
N HIS A 68 2.93 13.27 2.10
CA HIS A 68 3.97 13.66 3.05
C HIS A 68 3.39 14.69 4.01
N LEU A 69 3.28 14.35 5.28
CA LEU A 69 2.80 15.23 6.34
C LEU A 69 3.98 15.80 7.12
N LEU A 70 3.93 17.09 7.40
CA LEU A 70 4.80 17.77 8.35
C LEU A 70 3.93 18.33 9.46
N LYS A 71 4.19 17.90 10.71
CA LYS A 71 3.42 18.32 11.89
C LYS A 71 1.90 18.18 11.71
N GLY A 72 1.47 17.06 11.12
CA GLY A 72 0.05 16.76 10.92
C GLY A 72 -0.62 17.47 9.74
N VAL A 73 0.14 18.17 8.90
CA VAL A 73 -0.38 18.87 7.71
C VAL A 73 0.24 18.26 6.45
N VAL A 74 -0.57 17.95 5.44
CA VAL A 74 -0.07 17.49 4.13
C VAL A 74 0.76 18.59 3.50
N ALA A 75 2.08 18.38 3.43
CA ALA A 75 3.06 19.30 2.90
C ALA A 75 3.47 18.97 1.45
N GLY A 76 3.27 17.72 1.02
CA GLY A 76 3.63 17.28 -0.31
C GLY A 76 2.87 16.04 -0.76
N ILE A 77 2.78 15.88 -2.08
CA ILE A 77 2.20 14.72 -2.75
C ILE A 77 3.20 14.25 -3.79
N SER A 78 3.50 12.96 -3.80
CA SER A 78 4.25 12.33 -4.89
C SER A 78 3.48 11.15 -5.46
N HIS A 79 3.76 10.85 -6.73
CA HIS A 79 3.11 9.79 -7.47
C HIS A 79 4.20 8.84 -7.99
N THR A 80 3.95 7.55 -7.91
CA THR A 80 4.83 6.54 -8.50
C THR A 80 4.00 5.58 -9.30
N ARG A 81 4.22 5.55 -10.62
CA ARG A 81 3.45 4.68 -11.50
C ARG A 81 3.88 3.23 -11.29
N CYS A 82 2.92 2.35 -11.13
CA CYS A 82 3.13 0.93 -10.95
C CYS A 82 2.89 0.21 -12.29
N LYS A 83 3.92 -0.48 -12.81
CA LYS A 83 3.82 -1.33 -13.98
C LYS A 83 4.03 -2.79 -13.61
N ALA A 84 3.19 -3.67 -14.16
CA ALA A 84 3.47 -5.10 -14.08
C ALA A 84 4.84 -5.39 -14.73
N LYS A 85 5.67 -6.15 -14.02
CA LYS A 85 6.92 -6.66 -14.57
C LYS A 85 6.61 -7.68 -15.68
N PRO A 86 7.31 -7.65 -16.83
CA PRO A 86 7.13 -8.67 -17.86
C PRO A 86 7.31 -10.09 -17.28
N GLY A 87 6.35 -10.96 -17.56
CA GLY A 87 6.32 -12.33 -17.01
C GLY A 87 5.78 -12.45 -15.59
N CYS A 88 5.47 -11.35 -14.92
CA CYS A 88 4.70 -11.35 -13.68
C CYS A 88 3.22 -11.12 -14.02
N PRO A 89 2.31 -12.06 -13.70
CA PRO A 89 0.88 -11.89 -13.98
C PRO A 89 0.22 -10.85 -13.06
N VAL A 90 0.99 -10.27 -12.15
CA VAL A 90 0.49 -9.47 -11.03
C VAL A 90 0.88 -8.01 -11.22
N GLN A 91 -0.12 -7.15 -11.41
CA GLN A 91 0.05 -5.71 -11.36
C GLN A 91 -0.29 -5.19 -9.96
N SER A 92 0.75 -4.91 -9.17
CA SER A 92 0.60 -4.39 -7.80
C SER A 92 1.80 -3.51 -7.44
N SER A 93 1.66 -2.61 -6.48
CA SER A 93 2.78 -1.93 -5.82
C SER A 93 3.57 -2.88 -4.91
N PHE A 94 3.58 -4.18 -5.21
CA PHE A 94 4.22 -5.18 -4.39
C PHE A 94 5.69 -5.26 -4.79
N GLY A 95 6.56 -4.63 -4.02
CA GLY A 95 8.01 -4.73 -4.18
C GLY A 95 8.61 -6.02 -3.61
N GLY A 96 7.81 -6.92 -3.02
CA GLY A 96 8.27 -8.04 -2.20
C GLY A 96 8.49 -9.37 -2.94
N ARG A 97 8.46 -10.47 -2.18
CA ARG A 97 8.69 -11.83 -2.68
C ARG A 97 7.41 -12.67 -2.79
N CYS A 98 7.28 -13.40 -3.90
CA CYS A 98 6.35 -14.50 -4.04
C CYS A 98 6.66 -15.64 -3.05
N ALA A 99 5.71 -16.57 -2.88
CA ALA A 99 5.88 -17.73 -2.00
C ALA A 99 7.08 -18.62 -2.39
N ASP A 100 7.42 -18.66 -3.68
CA ASP A 100 8.61 -19.34 -4.22
C ASP A 100 9.93 -18.59 -3.95
N GLY A 101 9.86 -17.38 -3.39
CA GLY A 101 11.01 -16.55 -3.04
C GLY A 101 11.48 -15.58 -4.13
N GLU A 102 10.86 -15.61 -5.32
CA GLU A 102 11.15 -14.70 -6.43
C GLU A 102 10.56 -13.31 -6.20
N TRP A 103 11.19 -12.26 -6.73
CA TRP A 103 10.68 -10.90 -6.62
C TRP A 103 9.48 -10.70 -7.56
N ALA A 104 8.32 -10.36 -6.99
CA ALA A 104 7.13 -9.96 -7.76
C ALA A 104 7.02 -8.43 -7.99
N ALA A 105 8.11 -7.71 -7.70
CA ALA A 105 8.25 -6.26 -7.88
C ALA A 105 7.64 -5.77 -9.21
N ALA A 106 6.65 -4.89 -9.11
CA ALA A 106 6.31 -3.98 -10.20
C ALA A 106 7.53 -3.12 -10.57
N GLU A 107 7.58 -2.73 -11.83
CA GLU A 107 8.45 -1.64 -12.25
C GLU A 107 7.84 -0.34 -11.72
N TYR A 108 8.49 0.27 -10.74
CA TYR A 108 8.14 1.60 -10.23
C TYR A 108 8.80 2.66 -11.07
N LEU A 109 7.98 3.59 -11.56
CA LEU A 109 8.44 4.72 -12.34
C LEU A 109 8.17 6.00 -11.55
N GLU A 110 9.23 6.50 -10.92
CA GLU A 110 9.24 7.72 -10.14
C GLU A 110 9.62 8.93 -11.01
N GLY A 111 9.27 10.13 -10.55
CA GLY A 111 9.67 11.39 -11.19
C GLY A 111 8.79 11.82 -12.38
N GLU A 112 7.77 11.05 -12.72
CA GLU A 112 6.76 11.48 -13.69
C GLU A 112 5.98 12.70 -13.17
N SER A 113 5.69 13.63 -14.06
CA SER A 113 4.83 14.77 -13.76
C SER A 113 3.39 14.31 -13.54
N ARG A 114 2.61 15.15 -12.87
CA ARG A 114 1.18 14.90 -12.65
C ARG A 114 0.42 14.66 -13.97
N ASP A 115 0.73 15.41 -15.02
CA ASP A 115 0.09 15.24 -16.33
C ASP A 115 0.46 13.91 -16.99
N GLN A 116 1.70 13.45 -16.81
CA GLN A 116 2.14 12.13 -17.28
C GLN A 116 1.39 11.01 -16.54
N ILE A 117 1.21 11.13 -15.22
CA ILE A 117 0.40 10.18 -14.43
C ILE A 117 -1.06 10.17 -14.91
N ILE A 118 -1.66 11.33 -15.15
CA ILE A 118 -3.03 11.43 -15.68
C ILE A 118 -3.15 10.74 -17.03
N PHE A 119 -2.20 10.98 -17.92
CA PHE A 119 -2.19 10.36 -19.25
C PHE A 119 -2.03 8.83 -19.16
N HIS A 120 -1.05 8.35 -18.40
CA HIS A 120 -0.69 6.93 -18.36
C HIS A 120 -1.62 6.08 -17.48
N CYS A 121 -2.09 6.60 -16.35
CA CYS A 121 -2.86 5.83 -15.36
C CYS A 121 -4.37 6.08 -15.45
N PHE A 122 -4.79 7.25 -15.94
CA PHE A 122 -6.19 7.68 -15.95
C PHE A 122 -6.71 8.03 -17.35
N ALA A 123 -5.97 7.65 -18.40
CA ALA A 123 -6.31 7.90 -19.81
C ALA A 123 -6.70 9.37 -20.09
N GLY A 124 -5.98 10.31 -19.48
CA GLY A 124 -6.22 11.74 -19.65
C GLY A 124 -7.32 12.34 -18.75
N ARG A 125 -7.97 11.54 -17.89
CA ARG A 125 -9.06 12.03 -17.04
C ARG A 125 -8.54 12.67 -15.75
N HIS A 126 -8.36 13.98 -15.77
CA HIS A 126 -7.91 14.76 -14.61
C HIS A 126 -8.78 14.55 -13.37
N ALA A 127 -10.11 14.49 -13.56
CA ALA A 127 -11.07 14.31 -12.46
C ALA A 127 -10.87 13.01 -11.68
N ASP A 128 -10.35 11.95 -12.31
CA ASP A 128 -10.09 10.69 -11.63
C ASP A 128 -8.91 10.83 -10.66
N LEU A 129 -7.80 11.44 -11.10
CA LEU A 129 -6.66 11.67 -10.21
C LEU A 129 -7.02 12.65 -9.08
N ASP A 130 -7.78 13.71 -9.37
CA ASP A 130 -8.28 14.64 -8.34
C ASP A 130 -9.09 13.90 -7.27
N LEU A 131 -9.99 13.00 -7.69
CA LEU A 131 -10.80 12.18 -6.80
C LEU A 131 -9.95 11.18 -6.00
N ALA A 132 -8.95 10.55 -6.62
CA ALA A 132 -8.03 9.65 -5.94
C ALA A 132 -7.23 10.37 -4.85
N GLU A 133 -6.62 11.51 -5.17
CA GLU A 133 -5.88 12.32 -4.20
C GLU A 133 -6.80 12.84 -3.08
N SER A 134 -8.05 13.22 -3.41
CA SER A 134 -9.03 13.65 -2.41
C SER A 134 -9.35 12.52 -1.42
N ARG A 135 -9.59 11.29 -1.93
CA ARG A 135 -9.80 10.10 -1.11
C ARG A 135 -8.60 9.77 -0.22
N CYS A 136 -7.37 9.91 -0.73
CA CYS A 136 -6.15 9.76 0.06
C CYS A 136 -6.15 10.73 1.25
N ARG A 137 -6.46 12.01 1.04
CA ARG A 137 -6.54 13.02 2.12
C ARG A 137 -7.61 12.66 3.15
N CYS A 138 -8.77 12.16 2.72
CA CYS A 138 -9.80 11.68 3.65
C CYS A 138 -9.30 10.51 4.51
N LEU A 139 -8.58 9.56 3.93
CA LEU A 139 -8.01 8.43 4.67
C LEU A 139 -6.92 8.88 5.65
N VAL A 140 -6.10 9.88 5.29
CA VAL A 140 -5.11 10.47 6.20
C VAL A 140 -5.78 11.01 7.47
N GLU A 141 -6.93 11.70 7.36
CA GLU A 141 -7.62 12.22 8.56
C GLU A 141 -8.12 11.09 9.46
N VAL A 142 -8.50 9.93 8.90
CA VAL A 142 -8.86 8.74 9.68
C VAL A 142 -7.62 8.18 10.41
N TRP A 143 -6.50 8.03 9.69
CA TRP A 143 -5.25 7.54 10.29
C TRP A 143 -4.65 8.50 11.31
N ARG A 144 -4.82 9.80 11.12
CA ARG A 144 -4.39 10.81 12.08
C ARG A 144 -5.02 10.60 13.46
N GLY A 145 -6.29 10.22 13.50
CA GLY A 145 -6.96 9.87 14.76
C GLY A 145 -6.30 8.67 15.46
N PHE A 146 -5.90 7.64 14.69
CA PHE A 146 -5.16 6.50 15.22
C PHE A 146 -3.77 6.90 15.73
N LEU A 147 -3.00 7.67 14.95
CA LEU A 147 -1.65 8.11 15.33
C LEU A 147 -1.65 8.97 16.60
N LEU A 148 -2.63 9.86 16.76
CA LEU A 148 -2.78 10.67 17.96
C LEU A 148 -3.18 9.84 19.19
N ALA A 149 -3.79 8.68 19.00
CA ALA A 149 -4.12 7.77 20.10
C ALA A 149 -2.93 6.90 20.51
N ASP A 150 -2.07 6.53 19.55
CA ASP A 150 -0.91 5.67 19.76
C ASP A 150 0.33 6.45 20.23
N CYS A 151 0.49 7.69 19.77
CA CYS A 151 1.61 8.57 20.11
C CYS A 151 1.19 9.67 21.11
N ALA A 152 2.06 10.03 22.05
CA ALA A 152 1.81 11.14 22.98
C ALA A 152 1.69 12.51 22.27
N GLU A 153 2.32 12.64 21.11
CA GLU A 153 2.23 13.80 20.22
C GLU A 153 2.21 13.35 18.75
N PHE A 154 1.73 14.21 17.85
CA PHE A 154 1.74 13.87 16.43
C PHE A 154 3.19 13.85 15.91
N PRO A 155 3.63 12.77 15.22
CA PRO A 155 5.01 12.68 14.77
C PRO A 155 5.39 13.85 13.83
N PRO A 156 6.62 14.41 13.92
CA PRO A 156 6.99 15.60 13.15
C PRO A 156 6.92 15.39 11.64
N TYR A 157 7.08 14.16 11.16
CA TYR A 157 6.92 13.81 9.74
C TYR A 157 6.27 12.43 9.56
N VAL A 158 5.21 12.37 8.78
CA VAL A 158 4.53 11.10 8.49
C VAL A 158 4.37 10.95 7.00
N ARG A 159 4.68 9.77 6.44
CA ARG A 159 4.35 9.44 5.06
C ARG A 159 3.25 8.40 5.04
N PHE A 160 2.21 8.66 4.25
CA PHE A 160 1.17 7.69 3.95
C PHE A 160 1.24 7.30 2.49
N ASP A 161 1.33 6.02 2.23
CA ASP A 161 1.36 5.45 0.89
C ASP A 161 0.00 4.81 0.59
N PHE A 162 -0.57 5.14 -0.57
CA PHE A 162 -1.89 4.69 -0.99
C PHE A 162 -1.81 4.01 -2.35
N LEU A 163 -2.52 2.90 -2.50
CA LEU A 163 -2.60 2.15 -3.75
C LEU A 163 -3.86 2.58 -4.49
N VAL A 164 -3.71 2.93 -5.77
CA VAL A 164 -4.82 3.39 -6.58
C VAL A 164 -5.07 2.43 -7.74
N VAL A 165 -6.31 1.96 -7.81
CA VAL A 165 -6.84 1.16 -8.91
C VAL A 165 -7.70 2.09 -9.77
N PRO A 166 -7.49 2.14 -11.10
CA PRO A 166 -8.26 3.03 -11.96
C PRO A 166 -9.72 2.58 -12.01
N PRO A 167 -10.66 3.48 -12.37
CA PRO A 167 -12.06 3.08 -12.49
C PRO A 167 -12.23 2.02 -13.58
N VAL A 168 -13.07 1.03 -13.32
CA VAL A 168 -13.40 -0.02 -14.29
C VAL A 168 -14.16 0.60 -15.46
N PRO A 169 -13.74 0.36 -16.73
CA PRO A 169 -14.44 0.88 -17.90
C PRO A 169 -15.93 0.53 -17.89
N GLY A 170 -16.80 1.53 -18.09
CA GLY A 170 -18.25 1.35 -18.08
C GLY A 170 -18.89 1.28 -16.69
N SER A 171 -18.09 1.32 -15.61
CA SER A 171 -18.63 1.53 -14.26
C SER A 171 -18.88 3.01 -14.01
N HIS A 172 -19.89 3.32 -13.19
CA HIS A 172 -20.13 4.68 -12.69
C HIS A 172 -19.25 5.02 -11.48
N GLY A 173 -18.29 4.15 -11.12
CA GLY A 173 -17.38 4.33 -10.01
C GLY A 173 -16.17 5.18 -10.38
N GLY A 174 -15.67 5.96 -9.43
CA GLY A 174 -14.34 6.59 -9.51
C GLY A 174 -13.23 5.63 -9.05
N PRO A 175 -11.94 6.02 -9.15
CA PRO A 175 -10.80 5.18 -8.82
C PRO A 175 -10.82 4.70 -7.37
N GLU A 176 -10.53 3.43 -7.14
CA GLU A 176 -10.46 2.87 -5.80
C GLU A 176 -9.13 3.24 -5.13
N VAL A 177 -9.18 3.60 -3.85
CA VAL A 177 -8.01 3.98 -3.07
C VAL A 177 -7.93 3.06 -1.87
N TRP A 178 -6.81 2.37 -1.76
CA TRP A 178 -6.50 1.43 -0.70
C TRP A 178 -5.34 1.97 0.12
N THR A 179 -5.36 1.75 1.43
CA THR A 179 -4.19 2.02 2.26
C THR A 179 -3.09 1.06 1.86
N GLY A 180 -1.90 1.59 1.54
CA GLY A 180 -0.72 0.77 1.29
C GLY A 180 -0.13 0.23 2.59
N GLU A 181 1.16 -0.08 2.55
CA GLU A 181 1.89 -0.68 3.67
C GLU A 181 2.12 0.33 4.81
N ILE A 182 1.16 0.40 5.73
CA ILE A 182 1.16 1.25 6.92
C ILE A 182 2.43 1.11 7.77
N THR A 183 3.11 -0.03 7.70
CA THR A 183 4.42 -0.23 8.36
C THR A 183 5.54 0.72 7.92
N GLU A 184 5.45 1.42 6.78
CA GLU A 184 6.47 2.42 6.41
C GLU A 184 6.32 3.73 7.21
N LEU A 185 5.27 3.84 8.05
CA LEU A 185 5.21 4.77 9.17
C LEU A 185 6.37 4.57 10.17
N GLY A 186 7.05 3.41 10.11
CA GLY A 186 8.18 3.03 10.95
C GLY A 186 9.42 3.91 10.85
N GLY A 187 9.45 4.91 9.95
CA GLY A 187 10.44 5.97 10.02
C GLY A 187 10.41 6.79 11.33
N GLN A 188 9.32 6.73 12.12
CA GLN A 188 9.16 7.52 13.35
C GLN A 188 8.69 6.76 14.60
N MET A 189 8.48 5.43 14.57
CA MET A 189 8.11 4.66 15.78
C MET A 189 9.31 4.09 16.55
N CYS A 190 10.45 4.77 16.47
CA CYS A 190 11.65 4.49 17.27
C CYS A 190 11.78 5.51 18.40
#